data_AF-A0A7R9C226-F1
#
_entry.id   AF-A0A7R9C226-F1
#
_cell.length_a   1.000
_cell.length_b   1.000
_cell.length_c   1.000
_cell.angle_alpha   90.00
_cell.angle_beta   90.00
_cell.angle_gamma   90.00
#
_symmetry.space_group_name_H-M   'P 1'
#
loop_
_entity.id
_entity.type
_entity.pdbx_description
1 polymer ?
#
loop_
_entity_poly.entity_id
_entity_poly.type
_entity_poly.pdbx_seq_one_letter_code
_entity_poly.pdbx_strand_id
1 'polypeptide(L)'
;SSSEITFDYRNELSGHALLSRLHGGVSFSVLDAAGGMVSMLAVYRKLSDKNPDDIQKMMTKYGTMDMRIDYLQSAIGQSFIAKAHLIKCGKISSITQMELFNEDGQKLCIATVYDLVIQIPYGKVSTYGIIAEKIGLKSSARMVGWAMNAAHNRPEIPAHRVVNRNGQLTGKHHFATPSLMQTLLENEG
;
A
#
# COMPACT_ATOMS: atom_id res chain seq x y z
N SER A 1 -6.63 -12.33 -2.83
CA SER A 1 -7.37 -11.86 -4.03
C SER A 1 -6.52 -10.84 -4.75
N SER A 2 -6.61 -10.78 -6.08
CA SER A 2 -5.92 -9.81 -6.92
C SER A 2 -6.84 -9.31 -8.03
N SER A 3 -6.49 -8.16 -8.62
CA SER A 3 -7.12 -7.61 -9.82
C SER A 3 -6.04 -7.06 -10.75
N GLU A 4 -6.39 -7.00 -12.03
CA GLU A 4 -5.55 -6.43 -13.07
C GLU A 4 -6.45 -5.58 -13.98
N ILE A 5 -6.03 -4.35 -14.27
CA ILE A 5 -6.65 -3.47 -15.25
C ILE A 5 -5.59 -3.11 -16.28
N THR A 6 -5.87 -3.44 -17.54
CA THR A 6 -5.02 -3.08 -18.67
C THR A 6 -5.74 -2.06 -19.54
N PHE A 7 -5.02 -1.04 -19.98
CA PHE A 7 -5.57 -0.02 -20.87
C PHE A 7 -4.48 0.58 -21.76
N ASP A 8 -4.88 0.97 -22.97
CA ASP A 8 -3.98 1.62 -23.92
C ASP A 8 -3.92 3.13 -23.65
N TYR A 9 -2.77 3.73 -23.96
CA TYR A 9 -2.62 5.17 -23.97
C TYR A 9 -3.57 5.80 -24.97
N ARG A 10 -4.21 6.90 -24.57
CA ARG A 10 -5.00 7.75 -25.45
C ARG A 10 -4.68 9.20 -25.14
N ASN A 11 -4.78 10.09 -26.12
CA ASN A 11 -4.39 11.49 -25.98
C ASN A 11 -5.18 12.22 -24.89
N GLU A 12 -6.40 11.78 -24.59
CA GLU A 12 -7.26 12.32 -23.53
C GLU A 12 -6.73 11.99 -22.12
N LEU A 13 -5.83 11.00 -22.00
CA LEU A 13 -5.21 10.57 -20.74
C LEU A 13 -3.88 11.29 -20.46
N SER A 14 -3.50 12.22 -21.33
CA SER A 14 -2.19 12.85 -21.35
C SER A 14 -1.96 13.84 -20.20
N GLY A 15 -0.83 13.69 -19.53
CA GLY A 15 -0.20 14.72 -18.69
C GLY A 15 0.84 15.54 -19.44
N HIS A 16 1.36 15.02 -20.57
CA HIS A 16 2.25 15.72 -21.50
C HIS A 16 2.23 15.01 -22.86
N ALA A 17 1.50 15.57 -23.84
CA ALA A 17 1.07 14.84 -25.04
C ALA A 17 2.21 14.37 -25.95
N LEU A 18 3.30 15.12 -26.02
CA LEU A 18 4.45 14.78 -26.88
C LEU A 18 5.26 13.57 -26.39
N LEU A 19 5.06 13.14 -25.14
CA LEU A 19 5.84 12.08 -24.50
C LEU A 19 5.01 10.83 -24.21
N SER A 20 3.76 10.75 -24.66
CA SER A 20 2.81 9.71 -24.23
C SER A 20 2.79 9.51 -22.71
N ARG A 21 2.92 10.61 -21.96
CA ARG A 21 2.98 10.59 -20.50
C ARG A 21 1.57 10.62 -19.95
N LEU A 22 1.21 9.66 -19.09
CA LEU A 22 -0.05 9.68 -18.35
C LEU A 22 -0.12 10.87 -17.40
N HIS A 23 -1.32 11.44 -17.33
CA HIS A 23 -1.68 12.37 -16.27
C HIS A 23 -1.69 11.65 -14.92
N GLY A 24 -1.18 12.30 -13.88
CA GLY A 24 -1.10 11.71 -12.53
C GLY A 24 -2.45 11.27 -11.99
N GLY A 25 -3.52 12.02 -12.29
CA GLY A 25 -4.90 11.66 -11.95
C GLY A 25 -5.40 10.37 -12.63
N VAL A 26 -4.95 10.06 -13.84
CA VAL A 26 -5.30 8.79 -14.51
C VAL A 26 -4.64 7.62 -13.79
N SER A 27 -3.36 7.75 -13.44
CA SER A 27 -2.66 6.75 -12.63
C SER A 27 -3.38 6.53 -11.29
N PHE A 28 -3.86 7.61 -10.67
CA PHE A 28 -4.61 7.55 -9.42
C PHE A 28 -5.94 6.79 -9.56
N SER A 29 -6.78 7.18 -10.51
CA SER A 29 -8.10 6.57 -10.70
C SER A 29 -8.02 5.09 -11.04
N VAL A 30 -7.05 4.66 -11.86
CA VAL A 30 -6.92 3.25 -12.23
C VAL A 30 -6.42 2.42 -11.05
N LEU A 31 -5.45 2.92 -10.27
CA LEU A 31 -4.97 2.21 -9.08
C LEU A 31 -6.06 2.14 -7.99
N ASP A 32 -6.90 3.17 -7.85
CA ASP A 32 -8.02 3.18 -6.91
C ASP A 32 -9.06 2.13 -7.31
N ALA A 33 -9.46 2.10 -8.59
CA ALA A 33 -10.37 1.10 -9.12
C ALA A 33 -9.84 -0.33 -8.93
N ALA A 34 -8.57 -0.57 -9.24
CA ALA A 34 -7.94 -1.88 -9.06
C ALA A 34 -7.97 -2.31 -7.58
N GLY A 35 -7.61 -1.40 -6.68
CA GLY A 35 -7.66 -1.59 -5.23
C GLY A 35 -9.06 -1.87 -4.67
N GLY A 36 -10.04 -1.08 -5.13
CA GLY A 36 -11.44 -1.21 -4.77
C GLY A 36 -12.01 -2.57 -5.17
N MET A 37 -11.73 -3.04 -6.39
CA MET A 37 -12.16 -4.36 -6.86
C MET A 37 -11.63 -5.49 -5.99
N VAL A 38 -10.34 -5.45 -5.63
CA VAL A 38 -9.73 -6.47 -4.76
C VAL A 38 -10.35 -6.47 -3.37
N SER A 39 -10.56 -5.27 -2.81
CA SER A 39 -11.19 -5.09 -1.51
C SER A 39 -12.62 -5.63 -1.52
N MET A 40 -13.40 -5.26 -2.53
CA MET A 40 -14.79 -5.70 -2.69
C MET A 40 -14.89 -7.21 -2.84
N LEU A 41 -14.05 -7.83 -3.66
CA LEU A 41 -14.00 -9.28 -3.82
C LEU A 41 -13.62 -9.99 -2.52
N ALA A 42 -12.67 -9.42 -1.75
CA ALA A 42 -12.28 -9.98 -0.46
C ALA A 42 -13.41 -9.92 0.57
N VAL A 43 -14.14 -8.80 0.62
CA VAL A 43 -15.31 -8.62 1.49
C VAL A 43 -16.43 -9.56 1.08
N TYR A 44 -16.76 -9.64 -0.22
CA TYR A 44 -17.77 -10.55 -0.74
C TYR A 44 -17.51 -12.00 -0.32
N ARG A 45 -16.28 -12.49 -0.53
CA ARG A 45 -15.88 -13.86 -0.13
C ARG A 45 -16.00 -14.11 1.37
N LYS A 46 -15.78 -13.09 2.21
CA LYS A 46 -15.93 -13.21 3.66
C LYS A 46 -17.38 -13.27 4.11
N LEU A 47 -18.30 -12.85 3.25
CA LEU A 47 -19.73 -12.75 3.53
C LEU A 47 -20.56 -13.69 2.66
N SER A 48 -19.92 -14.61 1.92
CA SER A 48 -20.59 -15.53 1.00
C SER A 48 -21.71 -16.33 1.67
N ASP A 49 -21.58 -16.57 2.98
CA ASP A 49 -22.51 -17.38 3.77
C ASP A 49 -23.64 -16.53 4.40
N LYS A 50 -23.66 -15.21 4.14
CA LYS A 50 -24.69 -14.29 4.66
C LYS A 50 -25.79 -14.06 3.64
N ASN A 51 -26.95 -13.59 4.12
CA ASN A 51 -28.06 -13.19 3.27
C ASN A 51 -27.64 -12.04 2.33
N PRO A 52 -28.00 -12.08 1.03
CA PRO A 52 -27.80 -10.99 0.08
C PRO A 52 -28.10 -9.58 0.59
N ASP A 53 -29.17 -9.39 1.38
CA ASP A 53 -29.55 -8.07 1.91
C ASP A 53 -28.52 -7.52 2.92
N ASP A 54 -27.92 -8.40 3.73
CA ASP A 54 -26.88 -8.04 4.69
C ASP A 54 -25.55 -7.76 4.01
N ILE A 55 -25.27 -8.48 2.92
CA ILE A 55 -24.12 -8.20 2.05
C ILE A 55 -24.30 -6.80 1.47
N GLN A 56 -25.45 -6.50 0.85
CA GLN A 56 -25.73 -5.20 0.23
C GLN A 56 -25.59 -4.03 1.23
N LYS A 57 -26.14 -4.15 2.44
CA LYS A 57 -26.03 -3.14 3.51
C LYS A 57 -24.61 -2.91 4.01
N MET A 58 -23.75 -3.92 3.97
CA MET A 58 -22.34 -3.73 4.29
C MET A 58 -21.56 -3.17 3.11
N MET A 59 -21.85 -3.60 1.88
CA MET A 59 -21.17 -3.10 0.69
C MET A 59 -21.34 -1.58 0.54
N THR A 60 -22.52 -1.03 0.85
CA THR A 60 -22.76 0.43 0.81
C THR A 60 -21.94 1.22 1.84
N LYS A 61 -21.37 0.57 2.85
CA LYS A 61 -20.50 1.19 3.86
C LYS A 61 -19.02 0.99 3.56
N TYR A 62 -18.66 0.18 2.57
CA TYR A 62 -17.27 -0.05 2.16
C TYR A 62 -16.91 0.92 1.03
N GLY A 63 -15.86 1.71 1.25
CA GLY A 63 -15.33 2.65 0.26
C GLY A 63 -13.85 2.88 0.49
N THR A 64 -13.19 3.56 -0.45
CA THR A 64 -11.79 3.95 -0.32
C THR A 64 -11.68 4.96 0.83
N MET A 65 -11.02 4.56 1.91
CA MET A 65 -10.79 5.43 3.08
C MET A 65 -9.56 6.31 2.89
N ASP A 66 -8.47 5.73 2.37
CA ASP A 66 -7.23 6.42 2.08
C ASP A 66 -6.52 5.74 0.90
N MET A 67 -5.78 6.54 0.15
CA MET A 67 -4.92 6.07 -0.93
C MET A 67 -3.72 7.00 -1.08
N ARG A 68 -2.54 6.40 -1.13
CA ARG A 68 -1.29 7.12 -1.40
C ARG A 68 -0.55 6.45 -2.55
N ILE A 69 -0.03 7.27 -3.47
CA ILE A 69 0.71 6.82 -4.64
C ILE A 69 2.06 7.50 -4.65
N ASP A 70 3.09 6.69 -4.79
CA ASP A 70 4.46 7.11 -5.00
C ASP A 70 4.82 6.86 -6.47
N TYR A 71 5.13 7.95 -7.18
CA TYR A 71 5.50 7.94 -8.59
C TYR A 71 7.02 7.69 -8.69
N LEU A 72 7.39 6.49 -9.14
CA LEU A 72 8.79 6.05 -9.22
C LEU A 72 9.46 6.55 -10.50
N GLN A 73 8.71 6.59 -11.60
CA GLN A 73 9.17 7.02 -12.91
C GLN A 73 8.09 7.84 -13.63
N SER A 74 8.48 8.51 -14.72
CA SER A 74 7.50 9.13 -15.60
C SER A 74 6.66 8.05 -16.25
N ALA A 75 5.34 8.13 -16.10
CA ALA A 75 4.38 7.16 -16.63
C ALA A 75 4.24 7.29 -18.16
N ILE A 76 5.26 6.86 -18.90
CA ILE A 76 5.37 6.91 -20.35
C ILE A 76 5.20 5.49 -20.90
N GLY A 77 4.37 5.33 -21.93
CA GLY A 77 4.10 4.05 -22.55
C GLY A 77 2.91 4.11 -23.51
N GLN A 78 2.77 3.08 -24.33
CA GLN A 78 1.63 2.85 -25.22
C GLN A 78 0.52 2.03 -24.54
N SER A 79 0.85 1.22 -23.54
CA SER A 79 -0.15 0.54 -22.71
C SER A 79 0.30 0.44 -21.27
N PHE A 80 -0.67 0.34 -20.37
CA PHE A 80 -0.42 0.34 -18.94
C PHE A 80 -1.20 -0.77 -18.24
N ILE A 81 -0.57 -1.33 -17.21
CA ILE A 81 -1.12 -2.44 -16.44
C ILE A 81 -1.12 -2.04 -14.97
N ALA A 82 -2.30 -1.84 -14.39
CA ALA A 82 -2.47 -1.64 -12.96
C ALA A 82 -2.79 -2.98 -12.30
N LYS A 83 -1.94 -3.39 -11.36
CA LYS A 83 -2.12 -4.61 -10.58
C LYS A 83 -2.44 -4.24 -9.15
N ALA A 84 -3.42 -4.90 -8.55
CA ALA A 84 -3.68 -4.80 -7.13
C ALA A 84 -3.74 -6.17 -6.48
N HIS A 85 -3.28 -6.26 -5.25
CA HIS A 85 -3.40 -7.47 -4.45
C HIS A 85 -3.76 -7.17 -3.01
N LEU A 86 -4.57 -8.06 -2.43
CA LEU A 86 -5.03 -7.95 -1.06
C LEU A 86 -3.87 -8.26 -0.12
N ILE A 87 -3.45 -7.26 0.64
CA ILE A 87 -2.53 -7.45 1.76
C ILE A 87 -3.31 -7.99 2.96
N LYS A 88 -4.50 -7.43 3.24
CA LYS A 88 -5.33 -7.88 4.36
C LYS A 88 -6.81 -7.53 4.19
N CYS A 89 -7.70 -8.43 4.62
CA CYS A 89 -9.12 -8.14 4.83
C CYS A 89 -9.47 -8.22 6.31
N GLY A 90 -9.64 -7.06 6.96
CA GLY A 90 -10.09 -6.92 8.34
C GLY A 90 -11.60 -7.08 8.50
N LYS A 91 -12.14 -6.68 9.66
CA LYS A 91 -13.60 -6.68 9.93
C LYS A 91 -14.29 -5.47 9.30
N ILE A 92 -13.60 -4.33 9.29
CA ILE A 92 -14.13 -3.02 8.89
C ILE A 92 -13.30 -2.34 7.79
N SER A 93 -12.17 -2.93 7.39
CA SER A 93 -11.25 -2.32 6.43
C SER A 93 -10.46 -3.39 5.68
N SER A 94 -9.99 -3.03 4.49
CA SER A 94 -9.11 -3.83 3.66
C SER A 94 -7.88 -3.03 3.28
N ILE A 95 -6.77 -3.72 3.10
CA ILE A 95 -5.50 -3.14 2.66
C ILE A 95 -5.13 -3.84 1.38
N THR A 96 -4.84 -3.03 0.38
CA THR A 96 -4.39 -3.45 -0.93
C THR A 96 -3.07 -2.77 -1.21
N GLN A 97 -2.19 -3.48 -1.90
CA GLN A 97 -1.01 -2.91 -2.53
C GLN A 97 -1.31 -2.85 -4.02
N MET A 98 -1.02 -1.70 -4.61
CA MET A 98 -1.26 -1.46 -6.03
C MET A 98 0.03 -1.01 -6.70
N GLU A 99 0.21 -1.45 -7.94
CA GLU A 99 1.39 -1.17 -8.75
C GLU A 99 0.95 -0.85 -10.17
N LEU A 100 1.60 0.12 -10.81
CA LEU A 100 1.36 0.48 -12.21
C LEU A 100 2.60 0.18 -13.03
N PHE A 101 2.42 -0.46 -14.18
CA PHE A 101 3.48 -0.80 -15.13
C PHE A 101 3.16 -0.27 -16.53
N ASN A 102 4.17 -0.10 -17.39
CA ASN A 102 4.00 0.04 -18.83
C ASN A 102 4.17 -1.30 -19.57
N GLU A 103 4.06 -1.27 -20.90
CA GLU A 103 4.23 -2.43 -21.79
C GLU A 103 5.59 -3.13 -21.65
N ASP A 104 6.63 -2.39 -21.31
CA ASP A 104 7.99 -2.89 -21.14
C ASP A 104 8.18 -3.57 -19.77
N GLY A 105 7.14 -3.61 -18.94
CA GLY A 105 7.19 -4.13 -17.58
C GLY A 105 7.89 -3.20 -16.59
N GLN A 106 8.15 -1.94 -16.97
CA GLN A 106 8.74 -0.95 -16.06
C GLN A 106 7.69 -0.52 -15.04
N LYS A 107 8.07 -0.54 -13.75
CA LYS A 107 7.21 -0.09 -12.66
C LYS A 107 7.22 1.44 -12.59
N LEU A 108 6.06 2.04 -12.79
CA LEU A 108 5.85 3.48 -12.86
C LEU A 108 5.44 4.06 -11.52
N CYS A 109 4.51 3.39 -10.82
CA CYS A 109 3.95 3.83 -9.55
C CYS A 109 3.73 2.67 -8.60
N ILE A 110 3.77 2.95 -7.30
CA ILE A 110 3.41 2.01 -6.23
C ILE A 110 2.55 2.71 -5.18
N ALA A 111 1.62 1.98 -4.56
CA ALA A 111 0.76 2.50 -3.49
C ALA A 111 0.84 1.59 -2.26
N THR A 112 1.62 1.97 -1.23
CA THR A 112 1.82 1.16 -0.01
C THR A 112 2.09 1.96 1.27
N VAL A 113 2.00 1.27 2.42
CA VAL A 113 2.45 1.77 3.74
C VAL A 113 3.99 1.87 3.81
N TYR A 114 4.72 1.13 2.99
CA TYR A 114 6.17 0.99 3.09
C TYR A 114 6.92 2.25 2.70
N ASP A 115 6.36 3.06 1.82
CA ASP A 115 7.08 4.20 1.27
C ASP A 115 7.33 5.29 2.33
N LEU A 116 6.37 5.48 3.25
CA LEU A 116 6.60 6.34 4.42
C LEU A 116 7.69 5.81 5.35
N VAL A 117 7.85 4.50 5.42
CA VAL A 117 8.87 3.86 6.27
C VAL A 117 10.24 4.00 5.64
N ILE A 118 10.35 3.85 4.32
CA ILE A 118 11.58 4.08 3.55
C ILE A 118 12.08 5.53 3.72
N GLN A 119 11.17 6.49 3.83
CA GLN A 119 11.50 7.89 4.05
C GLN A 119 11.96 8.23 5.48
N ILE A 120 11.91 7.30 6.43
CA ILE A 120 12.42 7.55 7.79
C ILE A 120 13.95 7.64 7.72
N PRO A 121 14.56 8.81 8.06
CA PRO A 121 16.00 8.98 7.94
C PRO A 121 16.80 8.02 8.82
N TYR A 122 18.06 7.80 8.44
CA TYR A 122 19.03 7.07 9.26
C TYR A 122 19.19 7.73 10.64
N GLY A 123 19.21 6.93 11.70
CA GLY A 123 19.29 7.43 13.10
C GLY A 123 18.00 8.11 13.57
N LYS A 124 16.88 7.91 12.86
CA LYS A 124 15.55 8.40 13.25
C LYS A 124 14.57 7.24 13.32
N VAL A 125 13.58 7.42 14.19
CA VAL A 125 12.48 6.48 14.35
C VAL A 125 11.14 7.18 14.17
N SER A 126 10.14 6.42 13.74
CA SER A 126 8.74 6.85 13.73
C SER A 126 7.90 5.84 14.50
N THR A 127 6.71 6.24 14.92
CA THR A 127 5.80 5.32 15.60
C THR A 127 4.79 4.72 14.62
N TYR A 128 4.32 3.51 14.91
CA TYR A 128 3.20 2.90 14.17
C TYR A 128 1.98 3.83 14.05
N GLY A 129 1.71 4.63 15.09
CA GLY A 129 0.58 5.58 15.11
C GLY A 129 0.81 6.77 14.18
N ILE A 130 2.01 7.35 14.19
CA ILE A 130 2.37 8.49 13.32
C ILE A 130 2.34 8.06 11.84
N ILE A 131 2.86 6.87 11.52
CA ILE A 131 2.80 6.35 10.15
C ILE A 131 1.35 6.15 9.74
N ALA A 132 0.53 5.54 10.61
CA ALA A 132 -0.90 5.34 10.36
C ALA A 132 -1.65 6.67 10.14
N GLU A 133 -1.32 7.71 10.90
CA GLU A 133 -1.89 9.05 10.71
C GLU A 133 -1.45 9.70 9.39
N LYS A 134 -0.17 9.56 9.01
CA LYS A 134 0.37 10.10 7.76
C LYS A 134 -0.16 9.43 6.48
N ILE A 135 -0.78 8.26 6.60
CA ILE A 135 -1.53 7.58 5.53
C ILE A 135 -3.03 7.68 5.75
N GLY A 136 -3.53 8.72 6.42
CA GLY A 136 -4.98 8.94 6.59
C GLY A 136 -5.73 7.90 7.44
N LEU A 137 -5.06 6.84 7.92
CA LEU A 137 -5.64 5.74 8.68
C LEU A 137 -5.44 5.95 10.19
N LYS A 138 -5.91 7.09 10.70
CA LYS A 138 -5.84 7.43 12.13
C LYS A 138 -6.38 6.27 12.98
N SER A 139 -5.69 5.97 14.08
CA SER A 139 -5.98 4.82 14.97
C SER A 139 -5.68 3.43 14.41
N SER A 140 -5.05 3.31 13.23
CA SER A 140 -4.69 2.01 12.62
C SER A 140 -3.23 1.61 12.84
N ALA A 141 -2.62 1.97 13.99
CA ALA A 141 -1.23 1.63 14.30
C ALA A 141 -0.92 0.12 14.20
N ARG A 142 -1.87 -0.74 14.63
CA ARG A 142 -1.73 -2.20 14.55
C ARG A 142 -1.56 -2.70 13.12
N MET A 143 -2.15 -2.00 12.16
CA MET A 143 -2.03 -2.30 10.74
C MET A 143 -0.60 -2.06 10.24
N VAL A 144 0.01 -0.92 10.59
CA VAL A 144 1.41 -0.63 10.27
C VAL A 144 2.33 -1.68 10.88
N GLY A 145 2.05 -2.13 12.11
CA GLY A 145 2.78 -3.23 12.74
C GLY A 145 2.74 -4.54 11.95
N TRP A 146 1.58 -4.88 11.37
CA TRP A 146 1.48 -6.05 10.49
C TRP A 146 2.23 -5.86 9.17
N ALA A 147 2.18 -4.67 8.58
CA ALA A 147 2.97 -4.36 7.39
C ALA A 147 4.47 -4.53 7.67
N MET A 148 4.97 -4.02 8.81
CA MET A 148 6.38 -4.19 9.20
C MET A 148 6.77 -5.65 9.41
N ASN A 149 5.87 -6.47 9.99
CA ASN A 149 6.11 -7.91 10.10
C ASN A 149 6.21 -8.58 8.70
N ALA A 150 5.34 -8.21 7.76
CA ALA A 150 5.37 -8.77 6.41
C ALA A 150 6.58 -8.31 5.57
N ALA A 151 7.30 -7.28 6.01
CA ALA A 151 8.48 -6.74 5.35
C ALA A 151 9.79 -7.47 5.70
N HIS A 152 9.75 -8.58 6.46
CA HIS A 152 10.97 -9.26 6.93
C HIS A 152 11.93 -9.74 5.83
N ASN A 153 11.42 -10.01 4.62
CA ASN A 153 12.22 -10.44 3.46
C ASN A 153 12.53 -9.27 2.50
N ARG A 154 12.34 -8.03 2.94
CA ARG A 154 12.44 -6.82 2.13
C ARG A 154 13.44 -5.85 2.77
N PRO A 155 14.75 -6.07 2.58
CA PRO A 155 15.80 -5.30 3.26
C PRO A 155 15.79 -3.81 2.90
N GLU A 156 15.15 -3.43 1.79
CA GLU A 156 14.96 -2.04 1.40
C GLU A 156 13.99 -1.29 2.33
N ILE A 157 13.17 -1.98 3.11
CA ILE A 157 12.22 -1.40 4.06
C ILE A 157 12.86 -1.38 5.45
N PRO A 158 13.17 -0.19 6.02
CA PRO A 158 13.82 -0.08 7.33
C PRO A 158 12.81 -0.29 8.47
N ALA A 159 12.22 -1.49 8.55
CA ALA A 159 11.18 -1.83 9.52
C ALA A 159 11.66 -1.67 10.98
N HIS A 160 12.98 -1.73 11.22
CA HIS A 160 13.59 -1.51 12.54
C HIS A 160 13.41 -0.07 13.03
N ARG A 161 13.22 0.89 12.12
CA ARG A 161 12.96 2.31 12.46
C ARG A 161 11.52 2.57 12.90
N VAL A 162 10.66 1.56 12.92
CA VAL A 162 9.27 1.70 13.34
C VAL A 162 9.05 1.08 14.71
N VAL A 163 8.75 1.93 15.69
CA VAL A 163 8.60 1.55 17.10
C VAL A 163 7.19 1.80 17.62
N ASN A 164 6.89 1.29 18.82
CA ASN A 164 5.61 1.58 19.46
C ASN A 164 5.55 3.03 19.99
N ARG A 165 4.38 3.44 20.49
CA ARG A 165 4.17 4.81 21.02
C ARG A 165 5.09 5.19 22.19
N ASN A 166 5.65 4.19 22.89
CA ASN A 166 6.55 4.36 24.02
C ASN A 166 8.03 4.22 23.60
N GLY A 167 8.34 4.10 22.31
CA GLY A 167 9.70 3.86 21.81
C GLY A 167 10.20 2.43 21.99
N GLN A 168 9.35 1.49 22.42
CA GLN A 168 9.77 0.11 22.67
C GLN A 168 9.82 -0.70 21.37
N LEU A 169 10.81 -1.59 21.28
CA LEU A 169 11.08 -2.47 20.15
C LEU A 169 10.14 -3.68 20.10
N THR A 170 8.83 -3.44 20.04
CA THR A 170 7.83 -4.52 20.03
C THR A 170 7.87 -5.38 18.76
N GLY A 171 8.45 -4.86 17.68
CA GLY A 171 8.64 -5.60 16.42
C GLY A 171 9.82 -6.59 16.44
N LYS A 172 10.69 -6.56 17.46
CA LYS A 172 11.95 -7.32 17.50
C LYS A 172 11.79 -8.84 17.32
N HIS A 173 10.65 -9.38 17.69
CA HIS A 173 10.34 -10.82 17.57
C HIS A 173 10.15 -11.28 16.12
N HIS A 174 10.02 -10.34 15.18
CA HIS A 174 9.85 -10.60 13.75
C HIS A 174 11.15 -10.44 12.95
N PHE A 175 12.25 -10.11 13.63
CA PHE A 175 13.59 -10.07 13.05
C PHE A 175 14.28 -11.42 13.23
N ALA A 176 15.31 -11.68 12.42
CA ALA A 176 16.04 -12.95 12.42
C ALA A 176 16.58 -13.33 13.80
N THR A 177 16.94 -12.35 14.63
CA THR A 177 17.26 -12.57 16.05
C THR A 177 16.54 -11.54 16.93
N PRO A 178 16.29 -11.85 18.22
CA PRO A 178 15.66 -10.92 19.15
C PRO A 178 16.42 -9.61 19.39
N SER A 179 17.73 -9.60 19.10
CA SER A 179 18.62 -8.43 19.26
C SER A 179 18.82 -7.65 17.96
N LEU A 180 18.53 -8.24 16.79
CA LEU A 180 18.87 -7.62 15.50
C LEU A 180 18.25 -6.23 15.33
N MET A 181 16.98 -6.06 15.69
CA MET A 181 16.32 -4.76 15.61
C MET A 181 17.04 -3.68 16.44
N GLN A 182 17.52 -4.05 17.62
CA GLN A 182 18.28 -3.15 18.50
C GLN A 182 19.65 -2.84 17.91
N THR A 183 20.40 -3.87 17.50
CA THR A 183 21.72 -3.71 16.88
C THR A 183 21.67 -2.83 15.64
N LEU A 184 20.65 -3.00 14.79
CA LEU A 184 20.47 -2.16 13.61
C LEU A 184 20.30 -0.69 14.02
N LEU A 185 19.42 -0.39 14.99
CA LEU A 185 19.21 0.97 15.47
C LEU A 185 20.46 1.57 16.13
N GLU A 186 21.14 0.83 17.00
CA GLU A 186 22.37 1.29 17.67
C GLU A 186 23.47 1.61 16.67
N ASN A 187 23.57 0.85 15.57
CA ASN A 187 24.50 1.15 14.50
C ASN A 187 24.15 2.43 13.75
N GLU A 188 22.89 2.90 13.80
CA GLU A 188 22.48 4.15 13.16
C GLU A 188 22.66 5.42 14.02
N GLY A 189 22.87 5.25 15.32
CA GLY A 189 22.92 6.33 16.32
C GLY A 189 21.55 6.77 16.82
#